data_AF-A0A840IH55-F1
#
_entry.id   AF-A0A840IH55-F1
#
_cell.length_a   1.000
_cell.length_b   1.000
_cell.length_c   1.000
_cell.angle_alpha   90.00
_cell.angle_beta   90.00
_cell.angle_gamma   90.00
#
_symmetry.space_group_name_H-M   'P 1'
#
loop_
_entity.id
_entity.type
_entity.pdbx_description
1 polymer ?
#
loop_
_entity_poly.entity_id
_entity_poly.type
_entity_poly.pdbx_seq_one_letter_code
_entity_poly.pdbx_strand_id
1 'polypeptide(L)' 'MPKISSKHQVTLPVEALERAGMHAGDEVSIEAEGADRIVVTRIPPRPADALGIFDGLYEPGHLENLRAGERA' A
#
# COMPACT_ATOMS: atom_id res chain seq x y z
N MET A 1 21.71 9.94 17.90
CA MET A 1 20.36 10.49 17.62
C MET A 1 20.26 10.79 16.13
N PRO A 2 19.17 10.38 15.46
CA PRO A 2 18.94 10.74 14.07
C PRO A 2 18.90 12.27 13.89
N LYS A 3 19.39 12.76 12.76
CA LYS A 3 19.30 14.17 12.37
C LYS A 3 18.58 14.27 11.04
N ILE A 4 17.75 15.30 10.88
CA ILE A 4 17.15 15.63 9.59
C ILE A 4 18.26 16.22 8.71
N SER A 5 18.48 15.60 7.55
CA SER A 5 19.45 16.06 6.56
C SER A 5 18.93 17.27 5.79
N SER A 6 19.80 17.94 5.03
CA SER A 6 19.41 19.02 4.11
C SER A 6 18.46 18.56 2.99
N LYS A 7 18.37 17.25 2.75
CA LYS A 7 17.41 16.64 1.82
C LYS A 7 16.10 16.25 2.50
N HIS A 8 15.89 16.67 3.75
CA HIS A 8 14.72 16.33 4.56
C HIS A 8 14.58 14.82 4.83
N GLN A 9 15.71 14.10 4.86
CA GLN A 9 15.74 12.67 5.18
C GLN A 9 16.15 12.48 6.64
N VAL A 10 15.54 11.51 7.30
CA VAL A 10 15.93 11.05 8.64
C VAL A 10 16.09 9.53 8.61
N THR A 11 17.16 9.04 9.24
CA THR A 11 17.32 7.59 9.43
C THR A 11 16.35 7.13 10.51
N LEU A 12 15.42 6.25 10.13
CA LEU A 12 14.53 5.58 11.08
C LEU A 12 15.28 4.40 11.72
N PRO A 13 15.36 4.32 13.06
CA PRO A 13 15.93 3.16 13.75
C PRO A 13 15.20 1.87 13.38
N VAL A 14 15.94 0.77 13.20
CA VAL A 14 15.38 -0.54 12.82
C VAL A 14 14.30 -1.00 13.79
N GLU A 15 14.55 -0.88 15.09
CA GLU A 15 13.60 -1.21 16.15
C GLU A 15 12.27 -0.44 16.08
N ALA A 16 12.28 0.79 15.54
CA ALA A 16 11.07 1.58 15.36
C ALA A 16 10.26 1.09 14.15
N LEU A 17 10.95 0.73 13.06
CA LEU A 17 10.32 0.12 11.88
C LEU A 17 9.70 -1.23 12.22
N GLU A 18 10.43 -2.10 12.93
CA GLU A 18 9.94 -3.42 13.35
C GLU A 18 8.68 -3.32 14.21
N ARG A 19 8.66 -2.43 15.20
CA ARG A 19 7.47 -2.19 16.02
C ARG A 19 6.29 -1.63 15.23
N ALA A 20 6.55 -0.84 14.20
CA ALA A 20 5.53 -0.36 13.26
C ALA A 20 5.18 -1.39 12.16
N GLY A 21 5.86 -2.53 12.13
CA GLY A 21 5.76 -3.56 11.10
C GLY A 21 6.21 -3.11 9.71
N MET A 22 6.94 -2.00 9.58
CA MET A 22 7.31 -1.37 8.32
C MET A 22 8.64 -1.90 7.77
N HIS A 23 8.77 -1.94 6.46
CA HIS A 23 9.90 -2.51 5.73
C HIS A 23 10.34 -1.59 4.58
N ALA A 24 11.56 -1.80 4.10
CA ALA A 24 12.04 -1.11 2.90
C ALA A 24 11.13 -1.46 1.69
N GLY A 25 10.72 -0.44 0.95
CA GLY A 25 9.81 -0.58 -0.19
C GLY A 25 8.34 -0.34 0.14
N ASP A 26 7.97 -0.24 1.42
CA ASP A 26 6.61 0.17 1.80
C ASP A 26 6.31 1.59 1.28
N GLU A 27 5.14 1.76 0.67
CA GLU A 27 4.61 3.07 0.33
C GLU A 27 3.93 3.70 1.55
N VAL A 28 4.20 4.99 1.80
CA VAL A 28 3.80 5.67 3.04
C VAL A 28 3.28 7.08 2.76
N SER A 29 2.31 7.53 3.56
CA SER A 29 1.95 8.93 3.70
C SER A 29 2.71 9.53 4.89
N ILE A 30 3.05 10.82 4.76
CA ILE A 30 3.75 11.58 5.81
C ILE A 30 2.95 12.85 6.07
N GLU A 31 2.50 13.02 7.30
CA GLU A 31 1.66 14.15 7.71
C GLU A 31 2.22 14.81 8.98
N ALA A 32 2.07 16.13 9.10
CA ALA A 32 2.38 16.84 10.32
C ALA A 32 1.15 16.82 11.25
N GLU A 33 1.35 16.39 12.50
CA GLU A 33 0.30 16.36 13.52
C GLU A 33 0.59 17.45 14.57
N GLY A 34 0.32 18.70 14.20
CA GLY A 34 0.60 19.86 15.05
C GLY A 34 2.08 20.29 15.01
N ALA A 35 2.59 20.79 16.14
CA ALA A 35 3.98 21.23 16.26
C ALA A 35 4.90 20.05 16.57
N ASP A 36 6.00 19.94 15.84
CA ASP A 36 7.12 19.00 16.08
C ASP A 36 6.79 17.51 16.00
N ARG A 37 5.62 17.14 15.49
CA ARG A 37 5.22 15.74 15.29
C ARG A 37 4.93 15.46 13.82
N ILE A 38 5.60 14.42 13.31
CA ILE A 38 5.34 13.85 11.99
C ILE A 38 4.82 12.43 12.20
N VAL A 39 3.71 12.10 11.55
CA VAL A 39 3.13 10.76 11.51
C VAL A 39 3.42 10.15 10.15
N VAL A 40 3.98 8.95 10.17
CA VAL A 40 4.21 8.15 8.96
C VAL A 40 3.22 6.99 9.00
N THR A 41 2.39 6.88 7.96
CA THR A 41 1.36 5.84 7.87
C THR A 41 1.58 5.02 6.61
N ARG A 42 1.53 3.69 6.72
CA ARG A 42 1.60 2.83 5.54
C ARG A 42 0.34 3.01 4.69
N ILE A 43 0.53 3.18 3.40
CA ILE A 43 -0.57 3.18 2.44
C ILE A 43 -0.85 1.71 2.08
N PRO A 44 -2.06 1.18 2.36
CA PRO A 44 -2.40 -0.16 1.91
C PRO A 44 -2.48 -0.18 0.38
N PRO A 45 -2.09 -1.30 -0.27
CA PRO A 45 -2.25 -1.44 -1.71
C PRO A 45 -3.71 -1.21 -2.09
N ARG A 46 -3.95 -0.37 -3.09
CA ARG A 46 -5.32 -0.08 -3.50
C ARG A 46 -5.78 -1.20 -4.41
N PRO A 47 -7.03 -1.70 -4.26
CA PRO A 47 -7.57 -2.70 -5.17
C PRO A 47 -7.47 -2.28 -6.64
N ALA A 48 -7.60 -0.98 -6.92
CA ALA A 48 -7.43 -0.41 -8.25
C ALA A 48 -6.06 -0.67 -8.89
N ASP A 49 -4.99 -0.72 -8.07
CA ASP A 49 -3.65 -1.03 -8.57
C ASP A 49 -3.52 -2.51 -8.97
N ALA A 50 -4.44 -3.37 -8.51
CA ALA A 50 -4.51 -4.79 -8.85
C ALA A 50 -5.58 -5.12 -9.91
N LEU A 51 -6.46 -4.17 -10.26
CA LEU A 51 -7.47 -4.38 -11.28
C LEU A 51 -6.81 -4.57 -12.65
N GLY A 52 -7.13 -5.68 -13.32
CA GLY A 52 -6.58 -6.01 -14.64
C GLY A 52 -5.20 -6.66 -14.62
N ILE A 53 -4.58 -6.90 -13.45
CA ILE A 53 -3.34 -7.69 -13.35
C ILE A 53 -3.56 -9.16 -13.73
N PHE A 54 -4.79 -9.66 -13.53
CA PHE A 54 -5.17 -11.03 -13.86
C PHE A 54 -6.06 -11.07 -15.11
N ASP A 55 -5.68 -10.35 -16.17
CA ASP A 55 -6.31 -10.51 -17.47
C ASP A 55 -5.99 -11.90 -18.06
N GLY A 56 -7.03 -12.62 -18.49
CA GLY A 56 -6.87 -13.99 -19.02
C GLY A 56 -6.99 -15.14 -18.01
N LEU A 57 -7.37 -14.88 -16.75
CA LEU A 57 -7.67 -15.96 -15.79
C LEU A 57 -8.88 -16.81 -16.21
N TYR A 58 -9.81 -16.23 -16.97
CA TYR A 58 -11.02 -16.87 -17.44
C TYR A 58 -11.05 -16.93 -18.96
N GLU A 59 -11.55 -18.05 -19.49
CA GLU A 59 -11.80 -18.21 -20.92
C GLU A 59 -12.81 -17.15 -21.43
N PRO A 60 -12.71 -16.75 -22.72
CA PRO A 60 -13.71 -15.89 -23.33
C PRO A 60 -15.13 -16.43 -23.13
N GLY A 61 -16.06 -15.58 -22.67
CA GLY A 61 -17.46 -15.97 -22.43
C GLY A 61 -17.74 -16.62 -21.07
N HIS A 62 -16.73 -16.83 -20.21
CA HIS A 62 -16.91 -17.51 -18.92
C HIS A 62 -17.96 -16.83 -18.01
N LEU A 63 -17.92 -15.50 -17.90
CA LEU A 63 -18.84 -14.76 -17.02
C LEU A 63 -20.27 -14.75 -17.59
N GLU A 64 -20.42 -14.73 -18.90
CA GLU A 64 -21.70 -14.80 -19.60
C GLU A 64 -22.37 -16.15 -19.33
N ASN A 65 -21.60 -17.24 -19.42
CA ASN A 65 -22.08 -18.59 -19.12
C ASN A 65 -22.48 -18.73 -17.65
N LEU A 66 -21.68 -18.21 -16.73
CA LEU A 66 -21.99 -18.23 -15.29
C LEU A 66 -23.33 -17.53 -14.99
N ARG A 67 -23.51 -16.33 -15.54
CA ARG A 67 -24.73 -15.50 -15.37
C ARG A 67 -25.98 -16.12 -16.00
N ALA A 68 -25.82 -16.93 -17.04
CA ALA A 68 -26.92 -17.66 -17.66
C ALA A 68 -27.38 -18.81 -16.75
N GLY A 69 -26.44 -19.51 -16.09
CA GLY A 69 -26.74 -20.59 -15.15
C GLY A 69 -27.43 -20.13 -13.87
N GLU A 70 -27.13 -18.94 -13.36
CA GLU A 70 -27.78 -18.38 -12.16
C GLU A 70 -29.23 -17.91 -12.39
N ARG A 71 -29.62 -17.71 -13.65
CA ARG A 71 -30.97 -17.23 -14.02
C ARG A 71 -31.91 -18.36 -14.46
N ALA A 72 -31.44 -19.61 -14.41
CA ALA A 72 -32.22 -20.83 -14.70
C ALA A 72 -32.77 -21.45 -13.41
#